data_AF-A0A661GD63-F1
#
_entry.id   AF-A0A661GD63-F1
#
_cell.length_a   1.000
_cell.length_b   1.000
_cell.length_c   1.000
_cell.angle_alpha   90.00
_cell.angle_beta   90.00
_cell.angle_gamma   90.00
#
_symmetry.space_group_name_H-M   'P 1'
#
loop_
_entity.id
_entity.type
_entity.pdbx_description
1 polymer ?
#
loop_
_entity_poly.entity_id
_entity_poly.type
_entity_poly.pdbx_seq_one_letter_code
_entity_poly.pdbx_strand_id
1 'polypeptide(L)'
;MQPRAYSVFHLNLAFSSIAEEARSAVIERCYHPLLDLVESAGLPWGIELTGWTLQQVEQIDPGWVERLRGLVDSGQCELIGSGWTQLIGPLVRYAVNVWNQRLGME
;
A
#
# COMPACT_ATOMS: atom_id res chain seq x y z
N MET A 1 -0.70 -16.75 21.71
CA MET A 1 -0.71 -15.45 22.42
C MET A 1 -1.53 -14.49 21.57
N GLN A 2 -2.38 -13.65 22.18
CA GLN A 2 -3.02 -12.56 21.43
C GLN A 2 -1.98 -11.50 21.05
N PRO A 3 -2.06 -10.87 19.85
CA PRO A 3 -1.16 -9.78 19.47
C PRO A 3 -1.25 -8.66 20.51
N ARG A 4 -0.10 -8.16 20.98
CA ARG A 4 -0.03 -7.01 21.91
C ARG A 4 0.14 -5.67 21.19
N ALA A 5 0.32 -5.71 19.88
CA ALA A 5 0.46 -4.54 19.02
C ALA A 5 -0.07 -4.88 17.62
N TYR A 6 -0.63 -3.88 16.95
CA TYR A 6 -0.93 -3.91 15.52
C TYR A 6 -0.02 -2.91 14.82
N SER A 7 0.66 -3.36 13.77
CA SER A 7 1.53 -2.53 12.96
C SER A 7 0.92 -2.39 11.57
N VAL A 8 0.62 -1.15 11.16
CA VAL A 8 0.06 -0.86 9.85
C VAL A 8 0.93 0.18 9.15
N PHE A 9 1.31 -0.09 7.90
CA PHE A 9 2.14 0.78 7.07
C PHE A 9 1.33 1.34 5.93
N HIS A 10 1.30 2.66 5.81
CA HIS A 10 0.64 3.37 4.72
C HIS A 10 1.64 3.69 3.61
N LEU A 11 1.44 3.10 2.43
CA LEU A 11 2.25 3.33 1.25
C LEU A 11 1.55 4.32 0.32
N ASN A 12 2.25 5.39 -0.06
CA ASN A 12 1.70 6.45 -0.90
C ASN A 12 2.76 7.01 -1.86
N LEU A 13 2.68 6.63 -3.13
CA LEU A 13 3.53 7.18 -4.19
C LEU A 13 3.03 8.54 -4.73
N ALA A 14 1.80 8.93 -4.40
CA ALA A 14 1.21 10.24 -4.75
C ALA A 14 1.55 11.33 -3.72
N PHE A 15 2.55 11.09 -2.87
CA PHE A 15 2.98 12.08 -1.88
C PHE A 15 3.63 13.28 -2.60
N SER A 16 3.16 14.49 -2.29
CA SER A 16 3.51 15.71 -3.04
C SER A 16 5.01 16.03 -3.09
N SER A 17 5.80 15.53 -2.14
CA SER A 17 7.24 15.75 -2.09
C SER A 17 8.06 14.66 -2.79
N ILE A 18 7.41 13.65 -3.39
CA ILE A 18 8.07 12.59 -4.16
C ILE A 18 7.90 12.93 -5.65
N ALA A 19 9.00 13.29 -6.30
CA ALA A 19 9.04 13.45 -7.75
C ALA A 19 8.83 12.10 -8.46
N GLU A 20 8.31 12.12 -9.70
CA GLU A 20 7.97 10.88 -10.41
C GLU A 20 9.20 9.99 -10.63
N GLU A 21 10.33 10.60 -10.94
CA GLU A 21 11.62 9.95 -11.17
C GLU A 21 12.18 9.30 -9.89
N ALA A 22 11.71 9.73 -8.72
CA ALA A 22 12.12 9.19 -7.43
C ALA A 22 11.26 8.00 -6.96
N ARG A 23 10.13 7.71 -7.63
CA ARG A 23 9.21 6.64 -7.21
C ARG A 23 9.88 5.26 -7.18
N SER A 24 10.74 4.96 -8.15
CA SER A 24 11.51 3.70 -8.18
C SER A 24 12.43 3.57 -6.95
N ALA A 25 13.11 4.65 -6.58
CA ALA A 25 13.97 4.67 -5.39
C ALA A 25 13.17 4.50 -4.09
N VAL A 26 11.92 4.98 -4.03
CA VAL A 26 11.03 4.75 -2.88
C VAL A 26 10.65 3.26 -2.78
N ILE A 27 10.31 2.63 -3.90
CA ILE A 27 9.99 1.19 -3.93
C ILE A 27 11.21 0.38 -3.47
N GLU A 28 12.39 0.66 -4.03
CA GLU A 28 13.65 -0.02 -3.71
C GLU A 28 14.04 0.15 -2.23
N ARG A 29 13.97 1.38 -1.70
CA ARG A 29 14.56 1.71 -0.39
C ARG A 29 13.57 1.69 0.77
N CYS A 30 12.28 1.62 0.48
CA CYS A 30 11.25 1.61 1.52
C CYS A 30 10.32 0.40 1.39
N TYR A 31 9.82 0.10 0.20
CA TYR A 31 8.78 -0.91 0.05
C TYR A 31 9.36 -2.34 0.05
N HIS A 32 10.49 -2.58 -0.62
CA HIS A 32 11.19 -3.89 -0.52
C HIS A 32 11.68 -4.18 0.91
N PRO A 33 12.36 -3.25 1.62
CA PRO A 33 12.76 -3.47 3.01
C PRO A 33 11.58 -3.74 3.96
N LEU A 34 10.40 -3.19 3.66
CA LEU A 34 9.18 -3.53 4.41
C LEU A 34 8.78 -5.00 4.20
N LEU A 35 8.84 -5.52 2.97
CA LEU A 35 8.56 -6.94 2.71
C LEU A 35 9.60 -7.86 3.35
N ASP A 36 10.89 -7.48 3.34
CA ASP A 36 11.95 -8.20 4.06
C ASP A 36 11.66 -8.27 5.58
N LEU A 37 11.12 -7.19 6.15
CA LEU A 37 10.70 -7.15 7.55
C LEU A 37 9.51 -8.08 7.82
N VAL A 38 8.52 -8.12 6.92
CA VAL A 38 7.37 -9.02 7.03
C VAL A 38 7.82 -10.48 7.10
N GLU A 39 8.70 -10.89 6.17
CA GLU A 39 9.21 -12.26 6.07
C GLU A 39 10.07 -12.68 7.26
N SER A 40 10.83 -11.75 7.85
CA SER A 40 11.78 -12.07 8.92
C SER A 40 11.19 -12.00 10.33
N ALA A 41 10.17 -11.16 10.57
CA ALA A 41 9.72 -10.86 11.93
C ALA A 41 8.66 -11.80 12.49
N GLY A 42 7.90 -12.53 11.65
CA GLY A 42 6.85 -13.45 12.10
C GLY A 42 5.74 -12.77 12.93
N LEU A 43 5.49 -11.48 12.67
CA LEU A 43 4.47 -10.66 13.33
C LEU A 43 3.29 -10.39 12.39
N PRO A 44 2.09 -10.05 12.91
CA PRO A 44 0.98 -9.61 12.07
C PRO A 44 1.23 -8.19 11.55
N TRP A 45 1.35 -8.04 10.23
CA TRP A 45 1.61 -6.76 9.56
C TRP A 45 0.43 -6.37 8.66
N GLY A 46 -0.05 -5.14 8.79
CA GLY A 46 -0.97 -4.53 7.82
C GLY A 46 -0.21 -3.65 6.83
N ILE A 47 -0.50 -3.80 5.54
CA ILE A 47 0.02 -2.94 4.49
C ILE A 47 -1.18 -2.28 3.81
N GLU A 48 -1.28 -0.96 3.94
CA GLU A 48 -2.34 -0.17 3.32
C GLU A 48 -1.79 0.62 2.14
N LEU A 49 -2.51 0.55 1.01
CA LEU A 49 -2.23 1.38 -0.14
C LEU A 49 -3.47 1.63 -0.98
N THR A 50 -3.45 2.77 -1.66
CA THR A 50 -4.47 3.16 -2.65
C THR A 50 -4.35 2.32 -3.92
N GLY A 51 -5.47 2.16 -4.64
CA GLY A 51 -5.49 1.45 -5.93
C GLY A 51 -4.52 2.06 -6.95
N TRP A 52 -4.43 3.40 -6.99
CA TRP A 52 -3.46 4.11 -7.82
C TRP A 52 -2.02 3.79 -7.43
N THR A 53 -1.69 3.78 -6.12
CA THR A 53 -0.34 3.43 -5.67
C THR A 53 0.01 2.00 -6.08
N LEU A 54 -0.92 1.05 -5.92
CA LEU A 54 -0.71 -0.33 -6.34
C LEU A 54 -0.45 -0.42 -7.85
N GLN A 55 -1.25 0.27 -8.66
CA GLN A 55 -1.08 0.31 -10.11
C GLN A 55 0.28 0.91 -10.52
N GLN A 56 0.74 1.96 -9.84
CA GLN A 56 2.04 2.54 -10.12
C GLN A 56 3.18 1.60 -9.72
N VAL A 57 3.07 0.90 -8.58
CA VAL A 57 4.08 -0.08 -8.20
C VAL A 57 4.12 -1.22 -9.21
N GLU A 58 2.98 -1.75 -9.66
CA GLU A 58 2.92 -2.79 -10.71
C GLU A 58 3.62 -2.35 -12.02
N GLN A 59 3.46 -1.09 -12.41
CA GLN A 59 4.10 -0.55 -13.61
C GLN A 59 5.62 -0.38 -13.47
N ILE A 60 6.10 -0.02 -12.28
CA ILE A 60 7.52 0.27 -12.02
C ILE A 60 8.29 -0.99 -11.64
N ASP A 61 7.69 -1.83 -10.80
CA ASP A 61 8.26 -3.04 -10.22
C ASP A 61 7.17 -4.10 -9.95
N PRO A 62 6.75 -4.85 -11.00
CA PRO A 62 5.76 -5.92 -10.84
C PRO A 62 6.23 -7.05 -9.91
N GLY A 63 7.55 -7.23 -9.76
CA GLY A 63 8.12 -8.22 -8.84
C GLY A 63 7.77 -7.92 -7.38
N TRP A 64 7.69 -6.64 -7.02
CA TRP A 64 7.22 -6.24 -5.68
C TRP A 64 5.77 -6.66 -5.43
N VAL A 65 4.88 -6.48 -6.40
CA VAL A 65 3.45 -6.82 -6.28
C VAL A 65 3.25 -8.34 -6.19
N GLU A 66 3.98 -9.10 -7.01
CA GLU A 66 3.97 -10.57 -6.92
C GLU A 66 4.46 -11.06 -5.55
N ARG A 67 5.50 -10.44 -4.99
CA ARG A 67 5.99 -10.75 -3.65
C ARG A 67 4.97 -10.42 -2.57
N LEU A 68 4.36 -9.23 -2.60
CA LEU A 68 3.29 -8.85 -1.67
C LEU A 68 2.13 -9.85 -1.72
N ARG A 69 1.67 -10.23 -2.92
CA ARG A 69 0.60 -11.22 -3.10
C ARG A 69 0.94 -12.54 -2.42
N GLY A 70 2.16 -13.06 -2.61
CA GLY A 70 2.59 -14.29 -1.94
C GLY A 70 2.59 -14.19 -0.40
N LEU A 71 2.94 -13.02 0.15
CA LEU A 71 2.91 -12.78 1.59
C LEU A 71 1.47 -12.70 2.14
N VAL A 72 0.56 -12.07 1.39
CA VAL A 72 -0.87 -12.02 1.73
C VAL A 72 -1.50 -13.40 1.65
N ASP A 73 -1.26 -14.15 0.58
CA ASP A 73 -1.81 -15.50 0.37
C ASP A 73 -1.32 -16.51 1.44
N SER A 74 -0.09 -16.31 1.94
CA SER A 74 0.46 -17.11 3.04
C SER A 74 0.07 -16.62 4.44
N GLY A 75 -0.69 -15.52 4.54
CA GLY A 75 -1.16 -14.93 5.79
C GLY A 75 -0.07 -14.25 6.62
N GLN A 76 1.08 -13.93 6.03
CA GLN A 76 2.19 -13.24 6.69
C GLN A 76 1.92 -11.73 6.84
N CYS A 77 1.13 -11.16 5.94
CA CYS A 77 0.60 -9.80 6.08
C CYS A 77 -0.84 -9.71 5.57
N GLU A 78 -1.52 -8.64 5.94
CA GLU A 78 -2.86 -8.31 5.50
C GLU A 78 -2.80 -7.06 4.60
N LEU A 79 -3.37 -7.17 3.40
CA LEU A 79 -3.61 -6.03 2.53
C LEU A 79 -4.84 -5.27 3.03
N ILE A 80 -4.67 -3.98 3.32
CA ILE A 80 -5.75 -3.08 3.67
C ILE A 80 -5.99 -2.17 2.46
N GLY A 81 -7.16 -2.28 1.84
CA GLY A 81 -7.53 -1.40 0.75
C GLY A 81 -7.91 0.00 1.23
N SER A 82 -7.65 0.99 0.39
CA SER A 82 -8.23 2.33 0.51
C SER A 82 -8.97 2.72 -0.78
N GLY A 83 -9.21 4.01 -1.01
CA GLY A 83 -9.80 4.45 -2.26
C GLY A 83 -8.80 4.36 -3.43
N TRP A 84 -9.28 4.76 -4.62
CA TRP A 84 -8.44 4.85 -5.80
C TRP A 84 -7.23 5.75 -5.58
N THR A 85 -7.41 6.92 -4.96
CA THR A 85 -6.32 7.83 -4.56
C THR A 85 -6.41 8.25 -3.11
N GLN A 86 -5.31 8.81 -2.59
CA GLN A 86 -5.25 9.36 -1.24
C GLN A 86 -5.91 10.74 -1.21
N LEU A 87 -7.23 10.73 -1.17
CA LEU A 87 -8.07 11.92 -1.24
C LEU A 87 -8.35 12.49 0.15
N ILE A 88 -8.31 13.83 0.28
CA ILE A 88 -8.68 14.52 1.53
C ILE A 88 -10.21 14.59 1.62
N GLY A 89 -10.81 13.50 2.11
CA GLY A 89 -12.26 13.29 2.17
C GLY A 89 -13.09 14.48 2.64
N PRO A 90 -12.74 15.15 3.75
CA PRO A 90 -13.50 16.29 4.26
C PRO A 90 -13.52 17.53 3.36
N LEU A 91 -12.57 17.67 2.42
CA LEU A 91 -12.45 18.84 1.56
C LEU A 91 -13.12 18.66 0.19
N VAL A 92 -13.52 17.44 -0.17
CA VAL A 92 -14.13 17.16 -1.46
C VAL A 92 -15.64 16.96 -1.34
N ARG A 93 -16.34 17.09 -2.46
CA ARG A 93 -17.78 16.79 -2.52
C ARG A 93 -18.01 15.31 -2.21
N TYR A 94 -19.05 15.03 -1.43
CA TYR A 94 -19.48 13.67 -1.06
C TYR A 94 -19.44 12.67 -2.22
N ALA A 95 -20.02 13.04 -3.37
CA ALA A 95 -20.07 12.17 -4.54
C ALA A 95 -18.67 11.75 -5.05
N VAL A 96 -17.68 12.64 -4.98
CA VAL A 96 -16.30 12.34 -5.37
C VAL A 96 -15.67 11.34 -4.40
N ASN A 97 -15.91 11.49 -3.10
CA ASN A 97 -15.40 10.55 -2.11
C ASN A 97 -16.04 9.15 -2.29
N VAL A 98 -17.34 9.07 -2.57
CA VAL A 98 -18.01 7.79 -2.87
C VAL A 98 -17.39 7.11 -4.08
N TRP A 99 -17.14 7.85 -5.16
CA TRP A 99 -16.50 7.30 -6.35
C TRP A 99 -15.05 6.86 -6.08
N ASN A 100 -14.29 7.62 -5.29
CA ASN A 100 -12.94 7.23 -4.90
C ASN A 100 -12.91 5.87 -4.21
N GLN A 101 -13.87 5.60 -3.31
CA GLN A 101 -13.95 4.30 -2.63
C GLN A 101 -14.38 3.18 -3.58
N ARG A 102 -15.38 3.41 -4.45
CA ARG A 102 -15.83 2.40 -5.42
C ARG A 102 -14.73 1.97 -6.37
N LEU A 103 -14.00 2.93 -6.93
CA LEU A 103 -12.87 2.67 -7.83
C LEU A 103 -11.71 1.98 -7.12
N GLY A 104 -11.56 2.15 -5.80
CA GLY A 104 -10.55 1.41 -5.03
C GLY A 104 -10.89 -0.07 -4.81
N MET A 105 -12.14 -0.48 -5.05
CA MET A 105 -12.60 -1.87 -4.90
C MET A 105 -12.66 -2.63 -6.23
N GLU A 106 -12.52 -1.94 -7.36
CA GLU A 106 -12.51 -2.52 -8.72
C GLU A 106 -11.13 -3.05 -9.09
#